data_AF-A0A3Q7UBK8-F1
#
_entry.id   AF-A0A3Q7UBK8-F1
#
_cell.length_a   1.000
_cell.length_b   1.000
_cell.length_c   1.000
_cell.angle_alpha   90.00
_cell.angle_beta   90.00
_cell.angle_gamma   90.00
#
_symmetry.space_group_name_H-M   'P 1'
#
loop_
_entity.id
_entity.type
_entity.pdbx_description
1 polymer ?
#
loop_
_entity_poly.entity_id
_entity_poly.type
_entity_poly.pdbx_seq_one_letter_code
_entity_poly.pdbx_strand_id
1 'polypeptide(L)'
;MESGSLRQARRLGSGQEMAQAEGGDLAEARARVGALHGITDLDHKLHFYERWAPDYDQRVPVGSALCPQDVATLQYRAPCLAVDCLTQALPVPPHAALILDVACGTGLVAAELQARGFLQLHGVDGSPKMLEQAQARGLYQHLSLCTLGQEPLPSSEGTFDAVLIVGALSDGQVPCSAIPELLRVTKPATSSNRRGWVSSKDGVPSIQGLKPRIPSVKDTSAWKGV
;
A
#
# COMPACT_ATOMS: atom_id res chain seq x y z
N MET A 1 -11.55 -39.03 52.98
CA MET A 1 -12.24 -37.73 53.04
C MET A 1 -11.18 -36.66 53.04
N GLU A 2 -10.98 -35.98 51.93
CA GLU A 2 -10.62 -34.56 51.92
C GLU A 2 -10.86 -33.99 50.52
N SER A 3 -11.65 -32.93 50.52
CA SER A 3 -12.15 -32.14 49.41
C SER A 3 -11.18 -30.99 49.13
N GLY A 4 -10.95 -30.66 47.85
CA GLY A 4 -10.15 -29.48 47.49
C GLY A 4 -10.30 -29.09 46.01
N SER A 5 -11.44 -28.49 45.68
CA SER A 5 -11.62 -27.67 44.47
C SER A 5 -10.84 -26.36 44.63
N LEU A 6 -10.18 -25.85 43.57
CA LEU A 6 -10.07 -24.41 43.27
C LEU A 6 -9.39 -24.15 41.91
N ARG A 7 -10.26 -23.92 40.92
CA ARG A 7 -10.17 -23.01 39.77
C ARG A 7 -8.83 -22.29 39.56
N GLN A 8 -8.12 -22.65 38.49
CA GLN A 8 -7.08 -21.78 37.92
C GLN A 8 -7.78 -20.74 37.02
N ALA A 9 -7.88 -19.52 37.54
CA ALA A 9 -8.44 -18.38 36.83
C ALA A 9 -7.52 -17.96 35.67
N ARG A 10 -8.07 -17.89 34.45
CA ARG A 10 -7.50 -17.08 33.37
C ARG A 10 -7.39 -15.64 33.88
N ARG A 11 -6.16 -15.12 34.05
CA ARG A 11 -5.93 -13.67 34.09
C ARG A 11 -6.24 -13.13 32.70
N LEU A 12 -7.43 -12.56 32.53
CA LEU A 12 -7.67 -11.56 31.50
C LEU A 12 -6.79 -10.37 31.88
N GLY A 13 -5.86 -9.99 31.01
CA GLY A 13 -5.03 -8.80 31.19
C GLY A 13 -5.92 -7.58 31.46
N SER A 14 -5.48 -6.72 32.38
CA SER A 14 -6.28 -5.57 32.80
C SER A 14 -6.42 -4.59 31.63
N GLY A 15 -7.60 -3.97 31.46
CA GLY A 15 -7.86 -3.04 30.35
C GLY A 15 -6.93 -1.82 30.31
N GLN A 16 -6.20 -1.53 31.40
CA GLN A 16 -5.20 -0.48 31.46
C GLN A 16 -3.84 -0.90 30.87
N GLU A 17 -3.40 -2.15 31.06
CA GLU A 17 -2.17 -2.67 30.44
C GLU A 17 -2.32 -2.75 28.92
N MET A 18 -3.49 -3.16 28.43
CA MET A 18 -3.79 -3.18 26.99
C MET A 18 -3.81 -1.78 26.39
N ALA A 19 -4.45 -0.79 27.03
CA ALA A 19 -4.48 0.58 26.54
C ALA A 19 -3.10 1.26 26.54
N GLN A 20 -2.24 0.93 27.51
CA GLN A 20 -0.86 1.42 27.55
C GLN A 20 0.02 0.77 26.48
N ALA A 21 -0.15 -0.53 26.24
CA ALA A 21 0.52 -1.23 25.15
C ALA A 21 0.10 -0.69 23.77
N GLU A 22 -1.20 -0.47 23.55
CA GLU A 22 -1.74 0.15 22.33
C GLU A 22 -1.23 1.59 22.11
N GLY A 23 -1.07 2.36 23.20
CA GLY A 23 -0.50 3.71 23.14
C GLY A 23 1.00 3.74 22.79
N GLY A 24 1.76 2.77 23.28
CA GLY A 24 3.19 2.60 22.95
C GLY A 24 3.40 2.18 21.49
N ASP A 25 2.59 1.23 21.02
CA ASP A 25 2.58 0.72 19.65
C ASP A 25 2.40 1.84 18.61
N LEU A 26 1.45 2.73 18.85
CA LEU A 26 1.16 3.88 17.98
C LEU A 26 2.30 4.90 17.94
N ALA A 27 2.99 5.13 19.07
CA ALA A 27 4.11 6.07 19.11
C ALA A 27 5.32 5.54 18.33
N GLU A 28 5.61 4.24 18.45
CA GLU A 28 6.69 3.57 17.72
C GLU A 28 6.41 3.53 16.21
N ALA A 29 5.19 3.17 15.82
CA ALA A 29 4.75 3.19 14.42
C ALA A 29 4.94 4.58 13.79
N ARG A 30 4.53 5.63 14.50
CA ARG A 30 4.69 7.02 14.06
C ARG A 30 6.15 7.43 13.96
N ALA A 31 6.98 7.06 14.92
CA ALA A 31 8.41 7.37 14.90
C ALA A 31 9.10 6.71 13.70
N ARG A 32 8.76 5.45 13.39
CA ARG A 32 9.30 4.71 12.25
C ARG A 32 8.92 5.37 10.91
N VAL A 33 7.65 5.74 10.75
CA VAL A 33 7.17 6.45 9.56
C VAL A 33 7.78 7.86 9.45
N GLY A 34 7.92 8.57 10.57
CA GLY A 34 8.63 9.86 10.61
C GLY A 34 10.08 9.74 10.14
N ALA A 35 10.80 8.72 10.60
CA ALA A 35 12.17 8.43 10.16
C ALA A 35 12.24 8.14 8.65
N LEU A 36 11.31 7.32 8.14
CA LEU A 36 11.20 7.02 6.71
C LEU A 36 11.00 8.28 5.86
N HIS A 37 10.16 9.22 6.30
CA HIS A 37 9.93 10.48 5.59
C HIS A 37 11.16 11.40 5.56
N GLY A 38 12.04 11.29 6.57
CA GLY A 38 13.32 12.01 6.59
C GLY A 38 14.37 11.47 5.61
N ILE A 39 14.18 10.26 5.08
CA ILE A 39 15.12 9.68 4.10
C ILE A 39 14.79 10.24 2.71
N THR A 40 15.72 10.98 2.12
CA THR A 40 15.57 11.56 0.78
C THR A 40 16.26 10.76 -0.31
N ASP A 41 17.32 10.03 0.07
CA ASP A 41 18.04 9.11 -0.82
C ASP A 41 17.22 7.84 -1.08
N LEU A 42 17.10 7.45 -2.35
CA LEU A 42 16.23 6.36 -2.76
C LEU A 42 16.75 5.00 -2.28
N ASP A 43 18.05 4.76 -2.40
CA ASP A 43 18.66 3.48 -2.02
C ASP A 43 18.55 3.25 -0.52
N HIS A 44 18.83 4.27 0.29
CA HIS A 44 18.59 4.22 1.74
C HIS A 44 17.12 4.02 2.09
N LYS A 45 16.19 4.59 1.32
CA LYS A 45 14.75 4.41 1.55
C LYS A 45 14.31 2.99 1.21
N LEU A 46 14.77 2.43 0.10
CA LEU A 46 14.50 1.04 -0.28
C LEU A 46 15.08 0.07 0.75
N HIS A 47 16.31 0.31 1.22
CA HIS A 47 16.93 -0.48 2.30
C HIS A 47 16.15 -0.40 3.61
N PHE A 48 15.56 0.77 3.93
CA PHE A 48 14.67 0.90 5.08
C PHE A 48 13.42 0.03 4.90
N TYR A 49 12.78 0.09 3.73
CA TYR A 49 11.63 -0.76 3.42
C TYR A 49 11.98 -2.24 3.47
N GLU A 50 13.15 -2.66 3.00
CA GLU A 50 13.57 -4.06 3.05
C GLU A 50 13.61 -4.61 4.47
N ARG A 51 14.14 -3.81 5.41
CA ARG A 51 14.20 -4.17 6.84
C ARG A 51 12.82 -4.17 7.48
N TRP A 52 11.93 -3.30 7.00
CA TRP A 52 10.60 -3.13 7.58
C TRP A 52 9.56 -4.10 6.98
N ALA A 53 9.80 -4.66 5.79
CA ALA A 53 8.86 -5.51 5.08
C ALA A 53 8.23 -6.65 5.91
N PRO A 54 8.96 -7.37 6.80
CA PRO A 54 8.36 -8.43 7.62
C PRO A 54 7.31 -7.93 8.61
N ASP A 55 7.49 -6.71 9.13
CA ASP A 55 6.64 -6.11 10.18
C ASP A 55 5.65 -5.07 9.62
N TYR A 56 5.72 -4.78 8.31
CA TYR A 56 4.98 -3.70 7.67
C TYR A 56 3.46 -3.83 7.85
N ASP A 57 2.90 -5.00 7.49
CA ASP A 57 1.47 -5.28 7.57
C ASP A 57 1.14 -6.73 7.99
N GLN A 58 2.08 -7.44 8.63
CA GLN A 58 1.84 -8.78 9.16
C GLN A 58 1.42 -8.76 10.65
N ARG A 59 0.46 -9.63 10.99
CA ARG A 59 0.27 -10.12 12.36
C ARG A 59 1.20 -11.32 12.56
N VAL A 60 2.39 -11.12 13.10
CA VAL A 60 3.26 -12.24 13.47
C VAL A 60 3.01 -12.60 14.94
N PRO A 61 2.56 -13.83 15.28
CA PRO A 61 2.63 -14.32 16.65
C PRO A 61 4.04 -14.87 16.90
N VAL A 62 4.92 -14.08 17.49
CA VAL A 62 6.17 -14.58 18.08
C VAL A 62 6.03 -14.52 19.60
N GLY A 63 6.07 -15.69 20.25
CA GLY A 63 6.30 -15.84 21.70
C GLY A 63 5.88 -14.69 22.61
N SER A 64 4.58 -14.46 22.77
CA SER A 64 3.94 -13.59 23.78
C SER A 64 4.08 -12.06 23.68
N ALA A 65 4.57 -11.49 22.58
CA ALA A 65 4.42 -10.04 22.32
C ALA A 65 4.07 -9.79 20.84
N LEU A 66 2.99 -9.03 20.59
CA LEU A 66 2.61 -8.58 19.26
C LEU A 66 3.59 -7.48 18.85
N CYS A 67 4.25 -7.62 17.70
CA CYS A 67 4.91 -6.50 17.04
C CYS A 67 3.82 -5.52 16.52
N PRO A 68 4.08 -4.20 16.53
CA PRO A 68 3.18 -3.23 15.92
C PRO A 68 2.87 -3.60 14.49
N GLN A 69 1.57 -3.70 14.16
CA GLN A 69 1.18 -3.67 12.77
C GLN A 69 1.04 -2.21 12.36
N ASP A 70 2.15 -1.57 11.99
CA ASP A 70 2.20 -0.14 11.72
C ASP A 70 1.05 0.32 10.79
N VAL A 71 0.73 -0.44 9.74
CA VAL A 71 -0.39 -0.13 8.83
C VAL A 71 -1.77 -0.12 9.52
N ALA A 72 -2.03 -1.08 10.41
CA ALA A 72 -3.30 -1.16 11.14
C ALA A 72 -3.34 -0.15 12.28
N THR A 73 -2.22 0.00 13.00
CA THR A 73 -2.01 0.96 14.07
C THR A 73 -2.17 2.39 13.56
N LEU A 74 -1.72 2.68 12.33
CA LEU A 74 -1.88 3.99 11.68
C LEU A 74 -3.23 4.16 10.94
N GLN A 75 -4.12 3.17 10.99
CA GLN A 75 -5.41 3.19 10.29
C GLN A 75 -5.26 3.59 8.80
N TYR A 76 -4.28 3.00 8.12
CA TYR A 76 -3.92 3.39 6.76
C TYR A 76 -5.02 3.02 5.75
N ARG A 77 -5.79 4.02 5.31
CA ARG A 77 -6.96 3.86 4.42
C ARG A 77 -6.70 4.14 2.95
N ALA A 78 -5.49 4.57 2.57
CA ALA A 78 -5.21 4.97 1.20
C ALA A 78 -5.45 3.85 0.16
N PRO A 79 -5.12 2.56 0.42
CA PRO A 79 -5.41 1.47 -0.50
C PRO A 79 -6.90 1.34 -0.78
N CYS A 80 -7.71 1.25 0.29
CA CYS A 80 -9.17 1.12 0.20
C CYS A 80 -9.80 2.27 -0.61
N LEU A 81 -9.44 3.50 -0.27
CA LEU A 81 -9.96 4.70 -0.93
C LEU A 81 -9.54 4.79 -2.41
N ALA A 82 -8.29 4.44 -2.73
CA ALA A 82 -7.82 4.45 -4.10
C ALA A 82 -8.57 3.43 -4.97
N VAL A 83 -8.81 2.24 -4.44
CA VAL A 83 -9.56 1.20 -5.15
C VAL A 83 -11.04 1.53 -5.28
N ASP A 84 -11.66 2.20 -4.29
CA ASP A 84 -13.03 2.72 -4.44
C ASP A 84 -13.13 3.71 -5.59
N CYS A 85 -12.19 4.65 -5.70
CA CYS A 85 -12.12 5.59 -6.81
C CYS A 85 -11.95 4.89 -8.16
N LEU A 86 -11.08 3.87 -8.23
CA LEU A 86 -10.89 3.07 -9.43
C LEU A 86 -12.19 2.38 -9.84
N THR A 87 -12.85 1.70 -8.89
CA THR A 87 -14.05 0.90 -9.15
C THR A 87 -15.19 1.76 -9.70
N GLN A 88 -15.32 3.00 -9.24
CA GLN A 88 -16.32 3.95 -9.76
C GLN A 88 -15.96 4.51 -11.14
N ALA A 89 -14.67 4.59 -11.47
CA ALA A 89 -14.19 5.24 -12.67
C ALA A 89 -13.98 4.28 -13.85
N LEU A 90 -13.68 3.01 -13.57
CA LEU A 90 -13.33 2.04 -14.59
C LEU A 90 -14.61 1.46 -15.23
N PRO A 91 -14.82 1.65 -16.54
CA PRO A 91 -16.02 1.21 -17.25
C PRO A 91 -15.97 -0.26 -17.68
N VAL A 92 -15.03 -1.04 -17.17
CA VAL A 92 -14.81 -2.46 -17.49
C VAL A 92 -15.20 -3.29 -16.26
N PRO A 93 -15.88 -4.44 -16.42
CA PRO A 93 -16.16 -5.33 -15.29
C PRO A 93 -14.87 -5.69 -14.52
N PRO A 94 -14.85 -5.63 -13.18
CA PRO A 94 -13.62 -5.83 -12.40
C PRO A 94 -12.84 -7.11 -12.74
N HIS A 95 -13.54 -8.23 -12.94
CA HIS A 95 -12.92 -9.52 -13.26
C HIS A 95 -12.24 -9.54 -14.64
N ALA A 96 -12.64 -8.66 -15.55
CA ALA A 96 -12.10 -8.57 -16.91
C ALA A 96 -10.97 -7.54 -17.06
N ALA A 97 -10.77 -6.68 -16.06
CA ALA A 97 -9.76 -5.63 -16.10
C ALA A 97 -8.39 -6.13 -15.64
N LEU A 98 -7.36 -5.87 -16.44
CA LEU A 98 -5.95 -6.09 -16.09
C LEU A 98 -5.37 -4.83 -15.44
N ILE A 99 -4.95 -4.95 -14.18
CA ILE A 99 -4.51 -3.84 -13.33
C ILE A 99 -3.01 -3.95 -13.02
N LEU A 100 -2.28 -2.84 -13.16
CA LEU A 100 -0.92 -2.70 -12.64
C LEU A 100 -0.94 -1.93 -11.32
N ASP A 101 -0.34 -2.52 -10.29
CA ASP A 101 -0.08 -1.89 -9.00
C ASP A 101 1.41 -1.53 -8.88
N VAL A 102 1.69 -0.23 -8.83
CA VAL A 102 3.04 0.34 -8.89
C VAL A 102 3.52 0.73 -7.51
N ALA A 103 4.75 0.32 -7.18
CA ALA A 103 5.27 0.33 -5.82
C ALA A 103 4.31 -0.44 -4.89
N CYS A 104 4.03 -1.68 -5.27
CA CYS A 104 2.98 -2.49 -4.67
C CYS A 104 3.24 -2.88 -3.21
N GLY A 105 4.48 -2.72 -2.73
CA GLY A 105 4.86 -3.06 -1.36
C GLY A 105 4.55 -4.51 -1.04
N THR A 106 3.91 -4.74 0.11
CA THR A 106 3.44 -6.07 0.52
C THR A 106 2.09 -6.47 -0.09
N GLY A 107 1.52 -5.66 -0.97
CA GLY A 107 0.30 -5.96 -1.73
C GLY A 107 -1.02 -5.59 -1.06
N LEU A 108 -1.06 -4.53 -0.26
CA LEU A 108 -2.28 -4.03 0.37
C LEU A 108 -3.33 -3.58 -0.66
N VAL A 109 -2.89 -2.93 -1.74
CA VAL A 109 -3.77 -2.49 -2.83
C VAL A 109 -4.36 -3.70 -3.55
N ALA A 110 -3.59 -4.76 -3.78
CA ALA A 110 -4.12 -6.00 -4.36
C ALA A 110 -5.19 -6.67 -3.50
N ALA A 111 -5.08 -6.63 -2.17
CA ALA A 111 -6.12 -7.15 -1.29
C ALA A 111 -7.45 -6.39 -1.46
N GLU A 112 -7.38 -5.06 -1.54
CA GLU A 112 -8.55 -4.20 -1.76
C GLU A 112 -9.14 -4.36 -3.17
N LEU A 113 -8.29 -4.58 -4.18
CA LEU A 113 -8.68 -4.88 -5.56
C LEU A 113 -9.42 -6.22 -5.65
N GLN A 114 -8.87 -7.27 -5.04
CA GLN A 114 -9.50 -8.60 -5.03
C GLN A 114 -10.87 -8.55 -4.33
N ALA A 115 -10.98 -7.83 -3.20
CA ALA A 115 -12.24 -7.65 -2.49
C ALA A 115 -13.35 -6.99 -3.34
N ARG A 116 -12.97 -6.23 -4.38
CA ARG A 116 -13.90 -5.60 -5.34
C ARG A 116 -14.01 -6.36 -6.67
N GLY A 117 -13.48 -7.58 -6.73
CA GLY A 117 -13.63 -8.49 -7.86
C GLY A 117 -12.61 -8.31 -8.98
N PHE A 118 -11.55 -7.53 -8.78
CA PHE A 118 -10.41 -7.48 -9.70
C PHE A 118 -9.52 -8.70 -9.49
N LEU A 119 -9.34 -9.51 -10.53
CA LEU A 119 -8.66 -10.80 -10.44
C LEU A 119 -7.35 -10.85 -11.25
N GLN A 120 -7.14 -9.88 -12.13
CA GLN A 120 -6.00 -9.81 -13.04
C GLN A 120 -5.06 -8.71 -12.59
N LEU A 121 -4.12 -9.07 -11.70
CA LEU A 121 -3.26 -8.12 -11.02
C LEU A 121 -1.79 -8.38 -11.33
N HIS A 122 -1.10 -7.35 -11.80
CA HIS A 122 0.37 -7.31 -11.88
C HIS A 122 0.89 -6.31 -10.85
N GLY A 123 2.04 -6.61 -10.24
CA GLY A 123 2.68 -5.73 -9.26
C GLY A 123 4.12 -5.45 -9.64
N VAL A 124 4.57 -4.23 -9.36
CA VAL A 124 5.98 -3.85 -9.44
C VAL A 124 6.42 -3.11 -8.19
N ASP A 125 7.61 -3.42 -7.71
CA ASP A 125 8.22 -2.72 -6.57
C ASP A 125 9.74 -2.68 -6.72
N GLY A 126 10.39 -1.70 -6.09
CA GLY A 126 11.85 -1.56 -6.08
C GLY A 126 12.53 -2.37 -4.98
N SER A 127 11.77 -2.94 -4.03
CA SER A 127 12.29 -3.72 -2.91
C SER A 127 12.04 -5.23 -3.10
N PRO A 128 13.09 -6.05 -3.24
CA PRO A 128 12.97 -7.51 -3.28
C PRO A 128 12.22 -8.09 -2.07
N LYS A 129 12.46 -7.55 -0.87
CA LYS A 129 11.79 -8.00 0.36
C LYS A 129 10.31 -7.65 0.40
N MET A 130 9.90 -6.51 -0.16
CA MET A 130 8.47 -6.22 -0.35
C MET A 130 7.83 -7.20 -1.32
N LEU A 131 8.51 -7.50 -2.42
CA LEU A 131 8.02 -8.49 -3.39
C LEU A 131 7.92 -9.91 -2.82
N GLU A 132 8.83 -10.32 -1.93
CA GLU A 132 8.71 -11.59 -1.19
C GLU A 132 7.39 -11.64 -0.39
N GLN A 133 7.01 -10.55 0.27
CA GLN A 133 5.75 -10.45 1.01
C GLN A 133 4.53 -10.45 0.08
N ALA A 134 4.58 -9.67 -1.01
CA ALA A 134 3.51 -9.63 -2.01
C ALA A 134 3.31 -11.00 -2.67
N GLN A 135 4.40 -11.73 -2.94
CA GLN A 135 4.37 -13.08 -3.49
C GLN A 135 3.74 -14.07 -2.49
N ALA A 136 4.09 -13.98 -1.21
CA ALA A 136 3.51 -14.81 -0.16
C ALA A 136 2.00 -14.59 0.00
N ARG A 137 1.51 -13.38 -0.31
CA ARG A 137 0.08 -13.05 -0.32
C ARG A 137 -0.70 -13.73 -1.45
N GLY A 138 -0.02 -14.07 -2.55
CA GLY A 138 -0.59 -14.87 -3.65
C GLY A 138 -1.68 -14.17 -4.47
N LEU A 139 -1.72 -12.83 -4.49
CA LEU A 139 -2.75 -12.05 -5.17
C LEU A 139 -2.37 -11.58 -6.58
N TYR A 140 -1.08 -11.59 -6.90
CA TYR A 140 -0.56 -11.14 -8.19
C TYR A 140 -0.31 -12.32 -9.11
N GLN A 141 -0.66 -12.16 -10.38
CA GLN A 141 -0.32 -13.11 -11.44
C GLN A 141 1.15 -12.95 -11.86
N HIS A 142 1.64 -11.71 -11.82
CA HIS A 142 3.00 -11.36 -12.16
C HIS A 142 3.53 -10.31 -11.19
N LEU A 143 4.76 -10.52 -10.71
CA LEU A 143 5.53 -9.57 -9.92
C LEU A 143 6.84 -9.26 -10.64
N SER A 144 7.29 -8.02 -10.63
CA SER A 144 8.59 -7.64 -11.19
C SER A 144 9.31 -6.63 -10.32
N LEU A 145 10.63 -6.81 -10.19
CA LEU A 145 11.51 -5.85 -9.56
C LEU A 145 11.75 -4.70 -10.55
N CYS A 146 11.37 -3.48 -10.16
CA CYS A 146 11.54 -2.29 -10.99
C CYS A 146 11.50 -1.02 -10.13
N THR A 147 12.57 -0.23 -10.19
CA THR A 147 12.68 1.05 -9.48
C THR A 147 12.24 2.20 -10.39
N LEU A 148 10.96 2.56 -10.30
CA LEU A 148 10.38 3.59 -11.18
C LEU A 148 11.07 4.95 -11.01
N GLY A 149 11.40 5.55 -12.15
CA GLY A 149 12.14 6.81 -12.24
C GLY A 149 13.63 6.62 -12.51
N GLN A 150 14.17 5.42 -12.27
CA GLN A 150 15.51 5.02 -12.72
C GLN A 150 15.46 4.19 -14.00
N GLU A 151 14.43 3.34 -14.14
CA GLU A 151 14.25 2.45 -15.28
C GLU A 151 12.78 2.44 -15.77
N PRO A 152 12.53 2.08 -17.04
CA PRO A 152 11.17 1.92 -17.55
C PRO A 152 10.49 0.68 -16.96
N LEU A 153 9.16 0.69 -16.96
CA LEU A 153 8.35 -0.46 -16.58
C LEU A 153 8.59 -1.62 -17.58
N PRO A 154 8.75 -2.87 -17.10
CA PRO A 154 8.94 -4.05 -17.93
C PRO A 154 7.60 -4.50 -18.56
N SER A 155 6.93 -3.60 -19.27
CA SER A 155 5.61 -3.83 -19.87
C SER A 155 5.45 -3.02 -21.15
N SER A 156 4.74 -3.60 -22.11
CA SER A 156 4.45 -2.97 -23.40
C SER A 156 3.50 -1.78 -23.25
N GLU A 157 3.52 -0.88 -24.22
CA GLU A 157 2.59 0.25 -24.29
C GLU A 157 1.14 -0.25 -24.33
N GLY A 158 0.23 0.44 -23.63
CA GLY A 158 -1.20 0.15 -23.67
C GLY A 158 -1.59 -1.24 -23.15
N THR A 159 -0.84 -1.81 -22.21
CA THR A 159 -1.09 -3.16 -21.69
C THR A 159 -2.24 -3.19 -20.67
N PHE A 160 -2.30 -2.22 -19.74
CA PHE A 160 -3.16 -2.28 -18.56
C PHE A 160 -4.44 -1.46 -18.71
N ASP A 161 -5.57 -1.99 -18.24
CA ASP A 161 -6.84 -1.25 -18.17
C ASP A 161 -6.79 -0.11 -17.16
N ALA A 162 -6.02 -0.29 -16.07
CA ALA A 162 -5.70 0.76 -15.13
C ALA A 162 -4.33 0.57 -14.48
N VAL A 163 -3.76 1.68 -14.01
CA VAL A 163 -2.52 1.70 -13.24
C VAL A 163 -2.76 2.47 -11.95
N LEU A 164 -2.35 1.90 -10.81
CA LEU A 164 -2.42 2.53 -9.49
C LEU A 164 -1.02 2.74 -8.93
N ILE A 165 -0.83 3.86 -8.24
CA ILE A 165 0.35 4.11 -7.40
C ILE A 165 -0.12 4.71 -6.08
N VAL A 166 0.00 3.97 -4.99
CA VAL A 166 -0.55 4.37 -3.68
C VAL A 166 0.59 4.52 -2.68
N GLY A 167 0.70 5.69 -2.04
CA GLY A 167 1.70 5.93 -1.01
C GLY A 167 3.15 6.15 -1.50
N ALA A 168 3.44 5.98 -2.79
CA ALA A 168 4.82 6.05 -3.31
C ALA A 168 5.16 7.27 -4.18
N LEU A 169 4.17 7.94 -4.78
CA LEU A 169 4.39 9.09 -5.66
C LEU A 169 4.87 10.31 -4.83
N SER A 170 6.18 10.53 -4.81
CA SER A 170 6.84 11.61 -4.08
C SER A 170 8.31 11.70 -4.46
N ASP A 171 8.89 12.89 -4.32
CA ASP A 171 10.33 13.08 -4.45
C ASP A 171 11.07 12.18 -3.45
N GLY A 172 12.11 11.48 -3.94
CA GLY A 172 12.88 10.51 -3.18
C GLY A 172 12.22 9.13 -3.01
N GLN A 173 11.12 8.81 -3.71
CA GLN A 173 10.60 7.44 -3.84
C GLN A 173 10.23 7.13 -5.30
N VAL A 174 9.04 7.53 -5.76
CA VAL A 174 8.69 7.52 -7.20
C VAL A 174 8.47 8.97 -7.64
N PRO A 175 9.38 9.55 -8.44
CA PRO A 175 9.28 10.95 -8.85
C PRO A 175 8.16 11.15 -9.88
N CYS A 176 7.63 12.37 -9.98
CA CYS A 176 6.58 12.68 -10.96
C CYS A 176 7.03 12.59 -12.42
N SER A 177 8.34 12.58 -12.67
CA SER A 177 8.92 12.26 -13.98
C SER A 177 8.59 10.83 -14.45
N ALA A 178 8.13 9.93 -13.57
CA ALA A 178 7.65 8.60 -13.92
C ALA A 178 6.22 8.59 -14.51
N ILE A 179 5.44 9.68 -14.37
CA ILE A 179 4.05 9.72 -14.84
C ILE A 179 3.90 9.40 -16.35
N PRO A 180 4.74 9.94 -17.27
CA PRO A 180 4.69 9.56 -18.67
C PRO A 180 4.83 8.04 -18.90
N GLU A 181 5.66 7.37 -18.09
CA GLU A 181 5.87 5.94 -18.17
C GLU A 181 4.65 5.15 -17.68
N LEU A 182 4.00 5.60 -16.60
CA LEU A 182 2.73 5.05 -16.13
C LEU A 182 1.65 5.18 -17.22
N LEU A 183 1.58 6.34 -17.88
CA LEU A 183 0.63 6.60 -18.96
C LEU A 183 0.91 5.76 -20.20
N ARG A 184 2.20 5.50 -20.52
CA ARG A 184 2.62 4.65 -21.65
C ARG A 184 2.04 3.25 -21.52
N VAL A 185 2.15 2.62 -20.35
CA VAL A 185 1.67 1.24 -20.17
C VAL A 185 0.15 1.15 -19.97
N THR A 186 -0.53 2.27 -19.72
CA THR A 186 -1.99 2.32 -19.57
C THR A 186 -2.67 2.34 -20.94
N LYS A 187 -3.70 1.52 -21.15
CA LYS A 187 -4.52 1.53 -22.35
C LYS A 187 -5.03 2.95 -22.64
N PRO A 188 -5.01 3.40 -23.90
CA PRO A 188 -5.56 4.70 -24.26
C PRO A 188 -7.07 4.73 -23.98
N ALA A 189 -7.57 5.88 -23.53
CA ALA A 189 -9.01 6.11 -23.44
C ALA A 189 -9.60 6.13 -24.86
N THR A 190 -10.55 5.24 -25.15
CA THR A 190 -11.42 5.42 -26.32
C THR A 190 -12.50 6.44 -25.99
N SER A 191 -13.16 7.02 -26.99
CA SER A 191 -14.16 8.09 -26.81
C SER A 191 -15.33 7.72 -25.88
N SER A 192 -15.51 6.43 -25.58
CA SER A 192 -16.51 5.87 -24.67
C SER A 192 -15.93 5.37 -23.33
N ASN A 193 -14.61 5.23 -23.17
CA ASN A 193 -13.97 4.68 -21.97
C ASN A 193 -13.14 5.73 -21.20
N ARG A 194 -13.35 5.83 -19.89
CA ARG A 194 -12.47 6.60 -19.00
C ARG A 194 -11.16 5.83 -18.76
N ARG A 195 -10.02 6.55 -18.82
CA ARG A 195 -8.70 6.07 -18.34
C ARG A 195 -8.75 5.95 -16.81
N GLY A 196 -8.39 4.80 -16.26
CA GLY A 196 -8.24 4.58 -14.82
C GLY A 196 -6.82 4.88 -14.37
N TRP A 197 -6.61 6.00 -13.67
CA TRP A 197 -5.37 6.27 -12.94
C TRP A 197 -5.71 6.88 -11.58
N VAL A 198 -5.15 6.33 -10.52
CA VAL A 198 -5.38 6.79 -9.15
C VAL A 198 -4.04 6.91 -8.43
N SER A 199 -3.81 8.08 -7.82
CA SER A 199 -2.68 8.34 -6.94
C SER A 199 -3.19 8.90 -5.61
N SER A 200 -2.57 8.46 -4.50
CA SER A 200 -2.83 8.97 -3.16
C SER A 200 -1.52 9.45 -2.54
N LYS A 201 -1.20 10.73 -2.78
CA LYS A 201 -0.31 11.58 -1.99
C LYS A 201 -0.55 13.05 -2.39
N ASP A 202 -0.95 13.88 -1.43
CA ASP A 202 -1.07 15.33 -1.64
C ASP A 202 0.32 15.97 -1.60
N GLY A 203 0.65 16.82 -2.59
CA GLY A 203 1.87 17.65 -2.53
C GLY A 203 2.58 18.04 -3.83
N VAL A 204 2.15 17.59 -5.01
CA VAL A 204 2.89 17.86 -6.26
C VAL A 204 2.29 19.07 -7.02
N PRO A 205 3.02 20.17 -7.23
CA PRO A 205 2.52 21.35 -7.96
C PRO A 205 2.31 21.12 -9.48
N SER A 206 2.93 20.08 -10.07
CA SER A 206 3.04 19.92 -11.53
C SER A 206 1.92 19.10 -12.20
N ILE A 207 0.94 18.57 -11.44
CA ILE A 207 -0.22 17.87 -12.01
C ILE A 207 -1.30 18.81 -12.58
N GLN A 208 -1.07 20.14 -12.57
CA GLN A 208 -2.01 21.12 -13.12
C GLN A 208 -2.19 21.04 -14.65
N GLY A 209 -1.25 20.42 -15.38
CA GLY A 209 -1.33 20.22 -16.84
C GLY A 209 -1.92 18.88 -17.29
N LEU A 210 -1.93 17.87 -16.42
CA LEU A 210 -2.54 16.56 -16.65
C LEU A 210 -3.85 16.52 -15.86
N LYS A 211 -4.97 16.94 -16.46
CA LYS A 211 -6.28 16.91 -15.78
C LYS A 211 -6.45 15.56 -15.05
N PRO A 212 -6.42 15.52 -13.70
CA PRO A 212 -6.83 14.33 -12.97
C PRO A 212 -8.32 14.17 -13.26
N ARG A 213 -8.70 13.11 -14.00
CA ARG A 213 -10.12 12.86 -14.34
C ARG A 213 -10.81 11.91 -13.36
N ILE A 214 -10.17 11.62 -12.22
CA ILE A 214 -10.68 10.85 -11.07
C ILE A 214 -10.26 11.60 -9.79
N PRO A 215 -11.12 11.69 -8.75
CA PRO A 215 -10.83 12.47 -7.55
C PRO A 215 -9.52 12.06 -6.88
N SER A 216 -8.69 13.04 -6.50
CA SER A 216 -7.66 12.79 -5.49
C SER A 216 -8.38 12.47 -4.18
N VAL A 217 -7.96 11.40 -3.52
CA VAL A 217 -8.47 11.05 -2.19
C VAL A 217 -7.85 12.04 -1.21
N LYS A 218 -8.62 13.06 -0.83
CA LYS A 218 -8.24 14.12 0.12
C LYS A 218 -8.48 13.75 1.59
N ASP A 219 -8.94 12.54 1.88
CA ASP A 219 -9.21 12.12 3.27
C ASP A 219 -7.92 11.68 3.95
N THR A 220 -7.06 12.66 4.19
CA THR A 220 -5.84 12.59 5.02
C THR A 220 -6.15 12.88 6.48
N SER A 221 -7.40 12.74 6.94
CA SER A 221 -7.77 13.01 8.34
C SER A 221 -7.03 12.10 9.33
N ALA A 222 -6.57 10.92 8.91
CA ALA A 222 -5.67 10.05 9.67
C ALA A 222 -4.21 10.58 9.77
N TRP A 223 -3.85 11.59 8.99
CA TRP A 223 -2.50 12.15 8.85
C TRP A 223 -2.40 13.64 9.18
N LYS A 224 -3.52 14.27 9.58
CA LYS A 224 -3.50 15.65 10.10
C LYS A 224 -2.98 15.62 11.54
N GLY A 225 -1.66 15.60 11.69
CA GLY A 225 -1.01 15.72 13.01
C GLY A 225 0.40 15.16 13.09
N VAL A 226 1.16 15.17 11.99
CA VAL A 226 2.62 14.96 12.01
C VAL A 226 3.30 16.30 11.84
#